data_AF-A0A024GCF5-F1
#
_entry.id   AF-A0A024GCF5-F1
#
_cell.length_a   1.000
_cell.length_b   1.000
_cell.length_c   1.000
_cell.angle_alpha   90.00
_cell.angle_beta   90.00
_cell.angle_gamma   90.00
#
_symmetry.space_group_name_H-M   'P 1'
#
loop_
_entity.id
_entity.type
_entity.pdbx_description
1 polymer ?
#
loop_
_entity_poly.entity_id
_entity_poly.type
_entity_poly.pdbx_seq_one_letter_code
_entity_poly.pdbx_strand_id
1 'polypeptide(L)'
;MCIARIHIRRTLRSHLLMYLLSSVKSMHSIFRRVLSPAIPQLRQFSNKIYPSFTVYEPEAVFQVSPIQPEYVQQSNYLKTKRVGSLLLSWAKQRDGSYDYTKKLYFALTPSEIGLVLEVLDSKIGEITITHTPNRNDQTVQTTERILRVFSPQSSNSSTSRTKFELAGDFDATTTLSTGETRVLKELLTYCLPRLYGFHSVLEGPLNIGTSSPQSNQSGNQNRPRSSQTSQAGEWPF
;
A
#
# COMPACT_ATOMS: atom_id res chain seq x y z
N MET A 1 -38.42 18.84 -70.17
CA MET A 1 -38.46 20.32 -70.11
C MET A 1 -37.89 20.74 -68.76
N CYS A 2 -37.01 21.72 -68.58
CA CYS A 2 -36.11 22.47 -69.48
C CYS A 2 -34.84 22.89 -68.69
N ILE A 3 -33.76 23.31 -69.35
CA ILE A 3 -32.41 23.49 -68.74
C ILE A 3 -31.83 24.90 -68.98
N ALA A 4 -31.14 25.47 -67.97
CA ALA A 4 -30.27 26.66 -68.01
C ALA A 4 -29.12 26.46 -66.99
N ARG A 5 -27.81 26.81 -67.12
CA ARG A 5 -26.97 27.55 -68.10
C ARG A 5 -27.10 29.09 -68.12
N ILE A 6 -26.04 29.93 -68.08
CA ILE A 6 -24.58 29.68 -67.89
C ILE A 6 -23.77 30.98 -67.56
N HIS A 7 -22.52 30.84 -67.04
CA HIS A 7 -21.35 31.77 -67.03
C HIS A 7 -21.34 33.22 -66.45
N ILE A 8 -20.49 33.41 -65.41
CA ILE A 8 -19.15 34.07 -65.40
C ILE A 8 -18.91 35.35 -66.25
N ARG A 9 -18.37 36.42 -65.62
CA ARG A 9 -17.45 37.43 -66.21
C ARG A 9 -16.24 37.74 -65.27
N ARG A 10 -15.32 38.65 -65.65
CA ARG A 10 -13.87 38.53 -65.35
C ARG A 10 -13.05 39.85 -65.36
N THR A 11 -12.32 40.16 -64.28
CA THR A 11 -11.26 41.20 -64.16
C THR A 11 -10.18 40.68 -63.18
N LEU A 12 -8.87 40.54 -63.46
CA LEU A 12 -7.81 41.44 -63.99
C LEU A 12 -7.45 42.63 -63.08
N ARG A 13 -6.18 43.04 -62.90
CA ARG A 13 -4.86 42.35 -62.92
C ARG A 13 -3.78 43.36 -62.43
N SER A 14 -2.59 42.86 -62.02
CA SER A 14 -1.30 43.58 -62.05
C SER A 14 -1.05 44.77 -61.09
N HIS A 15 -0.26 44.50 -60.05
CA HIS A 15 1.02 45.21 -59.89
C HIS A 15 2.15 44.18 -59.73
N LEU A 16 3.39 44.57 -60.04
CA LEU A 16 4.46 43.65 -60.45
C LEU A 16 5.84 44.14 -59.98
N LEU A 17 6.73 43.18 -59.70
CA LEU A 17 8.18 43.31 -59.54
C LEU A 17 8.70 43.97 -58.25
N MET A 18 9.99 43.70 -57.99
CA MET A 18 10.80 44.13 -56.83
C MET A 18 10.31 43.55 -55.49
N TYR A 19 10.97 42.59 -54.82
CA TYR A 19 12.39 42.23 -54.89
C TYR A 19 12.66 40.75 -55.19
N LEU A 20 13.75 40.54 -55.93
CA LEU A 20 14.46 39.28 -56.14
C LEU A 20 15.68 39.23 -55.18
N LEU A 21 16.37 38.09 -55.09
CA LEU A 21 17.58 37.83 -54.26
C LEU A 21 17.26 37.67 -52.75
N SER A 22 17.26 36.44 -52.21
CA SER A 22 18.42 35.73 -51.61
C SER A 22 18.88 36.32 -50.27
N SER A 23 19.12 35.54 -49.22
CA SER A 23 20.23 34.56 -49.21
C SER A 23 19.98 33.34 -48.31
N VAL A 24 20.84 32.32 -48.46
CA VAL A 24 20.79 31.03 -47.77
C VAL A 24 22.21 30.66 -47.29
N LYS A 25 22.30 30.21 -46.01
CA LYS A 25 23.46 29.68 -45.26
C LYS A 25 24.42 30.67 -44.56
N SER A 26 24.87 30.18 -43.40
CA SER A 26 26.17 30.39 -42.74
C SER A 26 26.43 31.66 -41.91
N MET A 27 26.44 31.49 -40.59
CA MET A 27 27.70 31.59 -39.84
C MET A 27 27.66 30.74 -38.55
N HIS A 28 28.84 30.44 -37.99
CA HIS A 28 29.01 29.62 -36.78
C HIS A 28 29.35 30.48 -35.54
N SER A 29 29.16 29.88 -34.37
CA SER A 29 29.94 30.11 -33.13
C SER A 29 29.70 31.33 -32.24
N ILE A 30 29.33 31.00 -30.99
CA ILE A 30 29.82 31.56 -29.72
C ILE A 30 29.38 32.99 -29.34
N PHE A 31 28.47 33.05 -28.37
CA PHE A 31 28.81 33.68 -27.09
C PHE A 31 28.34 32.82 -25.90
N ARG A 32 28.79 33.14 -24.68
CA ARG A 32 28.84 32.18 -23.54
C ARG A 32 27.57 32.09 -22.69
N ARG A 33 27.48 30.96 -21.97
CA ARG A 33 26.52 30.63 -20.90
C ARG A 33 26.20 31.80 -19.96
N VAL A 34 24.92 31.96 -19.61
CA VAL A 34 24.49 32.30 -18.25
C VAL A 34 23.36 31.34 -17.84
N LEU A 35 23.60 30.66 -16.70
CA LEU A 35 22.75 29.89 -15.78
C LEU A 35 21.33 29.42 -16.19
N SER A 36 21.05 28.17 -15.82
CA SER A 36 19.84 27.40 -16.14
C SER A 36 18.56 27.91 -15.48
N PRO A 37 17.38 27.81 -16.14
CA PRO A 37 16.17 27.45 -15.42
C PRO A 37 16.31 25.99 -14.96
N ALA A 38 16.00 25.70 -13.69
CA ALA A 38 15.92 24.32 -13.22
C ALA A 38 14.70 23.64 -13.88
N ILE A 39 14.94 22.63 -14.72
CA ILE A 39 13.86 21.75 -15.20
C ILE A 39 13.21 21.15 -13.95
N PRO A 40 11.88 21.23 -13.80
CA PRO A 40 11.22 20.72 -12.60
C PRO A 40 11.54 19.24 -12.44
N GLN A 41 11.92 18.85 -11.21
CA GLN A 41 12.20 17.46 -10.86
C GLN A 41 11.12 16.55 -11.45
N LEU A 42 11.52 15.62 -12.30
CA LEU A 42 10.67 14.49 -12.66
C LEU A 42 10.26 13.87 -11.33
N ARG A 43 8.99 14.02 -10.94
CA ARG A 43 8.48 13.40 -9.72
C ARG A 43 8.64 11.91 -9.94
N GLN A 44 9.67 11.35 -9.30
CA GLN A 44 9.88 9.92 -9.25
C GLN A 44 8.65 9.36 -8.55
N PHE A 45 7.71 8.85 -9.35
CA PHE A 45 6.58 8.11 -8.85
C PHE A 45 7.18 6.90 -8.14
N SER A 46 7.32 6.98 -6.82
CA SER A 46 7.37 5.79 -5.99
C SER A 46 6.12 5.01 -6.37
N ASN A 47 6.27 3.79 -6.89
CA ASN A 47 5.19 2.96 -7.41
C ASN A 47 4.31 2.42 -6.27
N LYS A 48 3.73 3.35 -5.49
CA LYS A 48 2.83 3.11 -4.37
C LYS A 48 1.47 2.75 -4.93
N ILE A 49 1.27 1.45 -5.06
CA ILE A 49 -0.03 0.86 -5.34
C ILE A 49 -0.79 0.81 -4.02
N TYR A 50 -2.06 1.23 -4.04
CA TYR A 50 -2.94 1.25 -2.87
C TYR A 50 -4.04 0.19 -3.06
N PRO A 51 -3.73 -1.10 -2.82
CA PRO A 51 -4.71 -2.17 -3.00
C PRO A 51 -5.78 -2.11 -1.90
N SER A 52 -7.01 -2.45 -2.26
CA SER A 52 -8.09 -2.62 -1.29
C SER A 52 -9.04 -3.73 -1.71
N PHE A 53 -9.44 -4.55 -0.74
CA PHE A 53 -10.63 -5.39 -0.82
C PHE A 53 -11.83 -4.55 -0.39
N THR A 54 -12.96 -4.62 -1.09
CA THR A 54 -14.13 -3.79 -0.83
C THR A 54 -15.41 -4.59 -1.05
N VAL A 55 -16.36 -4.46 -0.11
CA VAL A 55 -17.68 -5.08 -0.11
C VAL A 55 -18.74 -3.97 -0.03
N TYR A 56 -19.76 -4.05 -0.87
CA TYR A 56 -20.82 -3.05 -0.98
C TYR A 56 -22.15 -3.62 -0.47
N GLU A 57 -22.49 -3.37 0.80
CA GLU A 57 -23.80 -3.70 1.38
C GLU A 57 -24.73 -2.45 1.36
N PRO A 58 -26.06 -2.61 1.38
CA PRO A 58 -27.01 -1.49 1.28
C PRO A 58 -26.82 -0.40 2.34
N GLU A 59 -26.41 -0.76 3.56
CA GLU A 59 -26.25 0.20 4.66
C GLU A 59 -24.87 0.88 4.67
N ALA A 60 -23.83 0.20 4.19
CA ALA A 60 -22.45 0.68 4.24
C ALA A 60 -21.53 -0.04 3.24
N VAL A 61 -20.50 0.66 2.77
CA VAL A 61 -19.35 0.06 2.09
C VAL A 61 -18.25 -0.26 3.11
N PHE A 62 -17.82 -1.52 3.13
CA PHE A 62 -16.71 -2.02 3.94
C PHE A 62 -15.46 -2.13 3.07
N GLN A 63 -14.31 -1.66 3.57
CA GLN A 63 -13.04 -1.71 2.85
C GLN A 63 -11.91 -2.16 3.76
N VAL A 64 -11.05 -3.03 3.24
CA VAL A 64 -9.80 -3.47 3.88
C VAL A 64 -8.63 -3.00 3.02
N SER A 65 -7.60 -2.42 3.64
CA SER A 65 -6.36 -2.02 2.95
C SER A 65 -5.12 -2.22 3.84
N PRO A 66 -3.97 -2.63 3.30
CA PRO A 66 -2.78 -2.89 4.10
C PRO A 66 -1.99 -1.62 4.42
N ILE A 67 -1.53 -1.52 5.67
CA ILE A 67 -0.53 -0.55 6.12
C ILE A 67 0.81 -1.28 6.21
N GLN A 68 1.76 -0.86 5.38
CA GLN A 68 3.11 -1.42 5.35
C GLN A 68 3.85 -1.26 6.71
N PRO A 69 4.77 -2.17 7.06
CA PRO A 69 5.69 -1.94 8.17
C PRO A 69 6.58 -0.71 7.93
N GLU A 70 7.00 -0.05 9.01
CA GLU A 70 8.03 1.00 9.00
C GLU A 70 9.37 0.41 9.41
N TYR A 71 10.43 0.78 8.68
CA TYR A 71 11.81 0.45 8.99
C TYR A 71 12.60 1.72 9.33
N VAL A 72 13.64 1.57 10.14
CA VAL A 72 14.64 2.62 10.42
C VAL A 72 16.01 2.12 9.98
N GLN A 73 16.74 2.97 9.26
CA GLN A 73 18.12 2.72 8.88
C GLN A 73 19.02 2.86 10.11
N GLN A 74 19.77 1.81 10.42
CA GLN A 74 20.97 1.86 11.26
C GLN A 74 22.22 1.82 10.39
N SER A 75 23.42 1.82 10.99
CA SER A 75 24.71 2.03 10.29
C SER A 75 24.88 1.23 8.99
N ASN A 76 24.46 -0.04 8.97
CA ASN A 76 24.60 -0.95 7.84
C ASN A 76 23.37 -1.84 7.58
N TYR A 77 22.24 -1.63 8.28
CA TYR A 77 21.04 -2.47 8.15
C TYR A 77 19.73 -1.71 8.44
N LEU A 78 18.61 -2.25 7.96
CA LEU A 78 17.27 -1.76 8.27
C LEU A 78 16.67 -2.58 9.40
N LYS A 79 16.19 -1.92 10.47
CA LYS A 79 15.45 -2.57 11.56
C LYS A 79 13.97 -2.17 11.53
N THR A 80 13.06 -3.13 11.67
CA THR A 80 11.62 -2.86 11.78
C THR A 80 11.35 -1.98 13.02
N LYS A 81 10.79 -0.80 12.80
CA LYS A 81 10.42 0.19 13.82
C LYS A 81 8.95 0.06 14.21
N ARG A 82 8.07 -0.21 13.25
CA ARG A 82 6.65 -0.54 13.49
C ARG A 82 6.23 -1.66 12.56
N VAL A 83 5.61 -2.69 13.12
CA VAL A 83 4.99 -3.78 12.36
C VAL A 83 3.83 -3.23 11.53
N GLY A 84 3.56 -3.83 10.36
CA GLY A 84 2.39 -3.48 9.54
C GLY A 84 1.08 -3.86 10.21
N SER A 85 -0.03 -3.31 9.69
CA SER A 85 -1.39 -3.62 10.12
C SER A 85 -2.34 -3.66 8.92
N LEU A 86 -3.57 -4.13 9.11
CA LEU A 86 -4.65 -3.94 8.13
C LEU A 86 -5.61 -2.86 8.63
N LEU A 87 -5.91 -1.90 7.78
CA LEU A 87 -6.92 -0.87 8.04
C LEU A 87 -8.26 -1.35 7.49
N LEU A 88 -9.19 -1.63 8.40
CA LEU A 88 -10.62 -1.76 8.12
C LEU A 88 -11.22 -0.35 8.10
N SER A 89 -12.15 -0.08 7.17
CA SER A 89 -12.93 1.16 7.17
C SER A 89 -14.35 0.95 6.66
N TRP A 90 -15.28 1.75 7.17
CA TRP A 90 -16.70 1.75 6.82
C TRP A 90 -17.15 3.16 6.44
N ALA A 91 -17.84 3.31 5.31
CA ALA A 91 -18.58 4.52 4.97
C ALA A 91 -20.08 4.18 4.84
N LYS A 92 -20.94 4.88 5.59
CA LYS A 92 -22.38 4.65 5.59
C LYS A 92 -23.02 5.16 4.29
N GLN A 93 -24.07 4.48 3.82
CA GLN A 93 -24.85 4.97 2.68
C GLN A 93 -25.62 6.25 3.07
N ARG A 94 -25.71 7.18 2.13
CA ARG A 94 -26.60 8.35 2.15
C ARG A 94 -27.08 8.64 0.74
N ASP A 95 -28.40 8.74 0.58
CA ASP A 95 -29.08 9.18 -0.66
C ASP A 95 -28.63 8.39 -1.92
N GLY A 96 -28.45 7.08 -1.79
CA GLY A 96 -28.00 6.18 -2.87
C GLY A 96 -26.49 6.20 -3.17
N SER A 97 -25.70 6.96 -2.39
CA SER A 97 -24.23 7.03 -2.47
C SER A 97 -23.58 6.62 -1.14
N TYR A 98 -22.25 6.46 -1.08
CA TYR A 98 -21.55 6.21 0.19
C TYR A 98 -20.80 7.47 0.65
N ASP A 99 -20.95 7.84 1.92
CA ASP A 99 -20.27 9.01 2.50
C ASP A 99 -18.81 8.69 2.83
N TYR A 100 -17.96 8.70 1.79
CA TYR A 100 -16.51 8.54 1.93
C TYR A 100 -15.83 9.65 2.74
N THR A 101 -16.52 10.75 3.09
CA THR A 101 -15.99 11.82 3.96
C THR A 101 -16.12 11.46 5.45
N LYS A 102 -17.13 10.68 5.83
CA LYS A 102 -17.40 10.24 7.20
C LYS A 102 -17.17 8.73 7.33
N LYS A 103 -15.90 8.35 7.31
CA LYS A 103 -15.47 6.97 7.55
C LYS A 103 -15.23 6.68 9.03
N LEU A 104 -15.69 5.52 9.49
CA LEU A 104 -15.09 4.85 10.64
C LEU A 104 -13.85 4.08 10.19
N TYR A 105 -12.91 3.90 11.11
CA TYR A 105 -11.68 3.14 10.91
C TYR A 105 -11.42 2.21 12.10
N PHE A 106 -10.89 1.03 11.83
CA PHE A 106 -10.37 0.11 12.84
C PHE A 106 -9.11 -0.56 12.28
N ALA A 107 -8.01 -0.58 13.04
CA ALA A 107 -6.77 -1.21 12.61
C ALA A 107 -6.65 -2.59 13.25
N LEU A 108 -6.30 -3.62 12.49
CA LEU A 108 -5.93 -4.93 13.01
C LEU A 108 -4.41 -5.08 13.00
N THR A 109 -3.83 -5.32 14.18
CA THR A 109 -2.46 -5.85 14.30
C THR A 109 -2.40 -7.31 13.84
N PRO A 110 -1.23 -7.87 13.50
CA PRO A 110 -1.12 -9.27 13.09
C PRO A 110 -1.66 -10.30 14.09
N SER A 111 -1.56 -10.02 15.40
CA SER A 111 -2.15 -10.88 16.44
C SER A 111 -3.68 -10.89 16.40
N GLU A 112 -4.30 -9.73 16.15
CA GLU A 112 -5.75 -9.58 16.02
C GLU A 112 -6.27 -10.17 14.70
N ILE A 113 -5.47 -10.10 13.63
CA ILE A 113 -5.73 -10.84 12.37
C ILE A 113 -5.77 -12.35 12.65
N GLY A 114 -4.91 -12.86 13.53
CA GLY A 114 -4.97 -14.25 14.00
C GLY A 114 -6.30 -14.59 14.68
N LEU A 115 -6.79 -13.74 15.60
CA LEU A 115 -8.09 -13.93 16.24
C LEU A 115 -9.25 -13.90 15.23
N VAL A 116 -9.23 -12.97 14.27
CA VAL A 116 -10.22 -12.90 13.19
C VAL A 116 -10.19 -14.17 12.35
N LEU A 117 -9.01 -14.69 12.01
CA LEU A 117 -8.86 -15.95 11.26
C LEU A 117 -9.45 -17.16 12.01
N GLU A 118 -9.32 -17.26 13.33
CA GLU A 118 -9.97 -18.33 14.11
C GLU A 118 -11.51 -18.29 14.03
N VAL A 119 -12.10 -17.09 13.86
CA VAL A 119 -13.54 -16.91 13.61
C VAL A 119 -13.91 -17.19 12.16
N LEU A 120 -13.09 -16.79 11.18
CA LEU A 120 -13.32 -17.14 9.77
C LEU A 120 -13.15 -18.65 9.50
N ASP A 121 -12.36 -19.34 10.32
CA ASP A 121 -12.21 -20.80 10.36
C ASP A 121 -13.38 -21.51 11.07
N SER A 122 -14.32 -20.77 11.66
CA SER A 122 -15.42 -21.30 12.50
C SER A 122 -14.97 -22.06 13.76
N LYS A 123 -13.69 -21.99 14.14
CA LYS A 123 -13.18 -22.58 15.39
C LYS A 123 -13.74 -21.85 16.61
N ILE A 124 -13.91 -20.54 16.48
CA ILE A 124 -14.55 -19.64 17.44
C ILE A 124 -15.78 -19.01 16.75
N GLY A 125 -16.90 -18.87 17.46
CA GLY A 125 -18.12 -18.27 16.89
C GLY A 125 -18.14 -16.74 16.87
N GLU A 126 -17.53 -16.10 17.88
CA GLU A 126 -17.50 -14.65 18.03
C GLU A 126 -16.21 -14.18 18.71
N ILE A 127 -15.71 -13.00 18.33
CA ILE A 127 -14.74 -12.22 19.10
C ILE A 127 -15.18 -10.76 19.22
N THR A 128 -14.75 -10.11 20.31
CA THR A 128 -14.79 -8.65 20.48
C THR A 128 -13.37 -8.13 20.67
N ILE A 129 -13.03 -7.05 19.96
CA ILE A 129 -11.73 -6.37 20.03
C ILE A 129 -11.97 -4.89 20.37
N THR A 130 -11.51 -4.46 21.54
CA THR A 130 -11.59 -3.07 22.02
C THR A 130 -10.29 -2.33 21.71
N HIS A 131 -10.40 -1.22 20.98
CA HIS A 131 -9.31 -0.26 20.75
C HIS A 131 -9.56 1.04 21.52
N THR A 132 -8.48 1.60 22.03
CA THR A 132 -8.49 2.81 22.88
C THR A 132 -7.45 3.81 22.35
N PRO A 133 -7.75 4.54 21.25
CA PRO A 133 -6.85 5.55 20.71
C PRO A 133 -6.50 6.59 21.80
N ASN A 134 -5.24 7.02 21.81
CA ASN A 134 -4.72 8.04 22.75
C ASN A 134 -4.82 7.66 24.24
N ARG A 135 -5.00 6.38 24.61
CA ARG A 135 -5.07 5.89 26.02
C ARG A 135 -4.00 6.43 26.99
N ASN A 136 -2.82 6.80 26.47
CA ASN A 136 -1.69 7.29 27.25
C ASN A 136 -1.60 8.83 27.31
N ASP A 137 -2.47 9.55 26.59
CA ASP A 137 -2.52 11.01 26.55
C ASP A 137 -3.74 11.49 27.36
N GLN A 138 -3.47 12.04 28.53
CA GLN A 138 -4.49 12.52 29.45
C GLN A 138 -5.17 13.82 28.99
N THR A 139 -4.69 14.45 27.91
CA THR A 139 -5.22 15.72 27.38
C THR A 139 -6.28 15.51 26.29
N VAL A 140 -6.39 14.30 25.73
CA VAL A 140 -7.29 13.99 24.61
C VAL A 140 -8.45 13.12 25.07
N GLN A 141 -9.69 13.51 24.74
CA GLN A 141 -10.86 12.67 25.02
C GLN A 141 -10.72 11.33 24.29
N THR A 142 -10.65 10.26 25.07
CA THR A 142 -10.42 8.90 24.59
C THR A 142 -11.75 8.27 24.17
N THR A 143 -11.97 8.12 22.86
CA THR A 143 -13.14 7.42 22.29
C THR A 143 -12.83 5.93 22.13
N GLU A 144 -13.49 5.06 22.90
CA GLU A 144 -13.39 3.61 22.67
C GLU A 144 -13.95 3.23 21.29
N ARG A 145 -13.32 2.24 20.64
CA ARG A 145 -13.80 1.61 19.40
C ARG A 145 -13.91 0.12 19.65
N ILE A 146 -15.08 -0.46 19.39
CA ILE A 146 -15.34 -1.87 19.65
C ILE A 146 -15.68 -2.54 18.33
N LEU A 147 -14.81 -3.41 17.85
CA LEU A 147 -15.07 -4.29 16.71
C LEU A 147 -15.57 -5.64 17.22
N ARG A 148 -16.74 -6.07 16.76
CA ARG A 148 -17.22 -7.46 16.92
C ARG A 148 -17.15 -8.18 15.59
N VAL A 149 -16.72 -9.44 15.61
CA VAL A 149 -16.70 -10.31 14.44
C VAL A 149 -17.38 -11.62 14.83
N PHE A 150 -18.49 -11.92 14.16
CA PHE A 150 -19.32 -13.10 14.38
C PHE A 150 -19.34 -13.96 13.11
N SER A 151 -19.16 -15.26 13.25
CA SER A 151 -19.31 -16.23 12.16
C SER A 151 -20.14 -17.42 12.67
N PRO A 152 -21.34 -17.67 12.11
CA PRO A 152 -22.23 -18.71 12.61
C PRO A 152 -21.64 -20.10 12.35
N GLN A 153 -21.26 -20.80 13.44
CA GLN A 153 -20.73 -22.15 13.37
C GLN A 153 -21.71 -23.10 12.68
N SER A 154 -21.19 -23.93 11.77
CA SER A 154 -21.94 -24.72 10.79
C SER A 154 -23.06 -25.58 11.39
N SER A 155 -24.27 -25.01 11.44
CA SER A 155 -25.47 -25.62 12.00
C SER A 155 -26.67 -25.41 11.05
N ASN A 156 -26.67 -26.16 9.95
CA ASN A 156 -27.78 -26.36 9.01
C ASN A 156 -28.35 -25.13 8.27
N SER A 157 -27.87 -23.90 8.53
CA SER A 157 -28.24 -22.72 7.73
C SER A 157 -27.46 -22.64 6.42
N SER A 158 -28.16 -22.59 5.29
CA SER A 158 -27.58 -22.40 3.95
C SER A 158 -27.14 -20.96 3.67
N THR A 159 -27.22 -20.06 4.65
CA THR A 159 -26.86 -18.63 4.54
C THR A 159 -25.96 -18.16 5.69
N SER A 160 -24.97 -18.98 6.09
CA SER A 160 -23.88 -18.55 6.99
C SER A 160 -23.09 -17.37 6.40
N ARG A 161 -23.48 -16.15 6.81
CA ARG A 161 -22.75 -14.90 6.55
C ARG A 161 -21.90 -14.53 7.77
N THR A 162 -20.67 -14.08 7.55
CA THR A 162 -19.85 -13.49 8.61
C THR A 162 -20.27 -12.04 8.82
N LYS A 163 -20.50 -11.62 10.06
CA LYS A 163 -20.89 -10.24 10.41
C LYS A 163 -19.72 -9.52 11.07
N PHE A 164 -19.47 -8.29 10.63
CA PHE A 164 -18.58 -7.34 11.29
C PHE A 164 -19.43 -6.16 11.80
N GLU A 165 -19.30 -5.83 13.08
CA GLU A 165 -19.95 -4.68 13.71
C GLU A 165 -18.86 -3.77 14.30
N LEU A 166 -18.91 -2.47 14.02
CA LEU A 166 -18.00 -1.49 14.62
C LEU A 166 -18.81 -0.39 15.32
N ALA A 167 -18.66 -0.30 16.63
CA ALA A 167 -19.15 0.82 17.44
C ALA A 167 -18.14 1.98 17.44
N GLY A 168 -18.66 3.21 17.36
CA GLY A 168 -17.86 4.45 17.26
C GLY A 168 -18.72 5.70 17.15
N ASP A 169 -18.30 6.68 16.34
CA ASP A 169 -19.05 7.94 16.13
C ASP A 169 -20.44 7.72 15.50
N PHE A 170 -20.58 6.58 14.80
CA PHE A 170 -21.83 5.94 14.45
C PHE A 170 -21.58 4.41 14.49
N ASP A 171 -22.64 3.62 14.61
CA ASP A 171 -22.52 2.17 14.47
C ASP A 171 -22.54 1.77 12.99
N ALA A 172 -21.55 0.98 12.58
CA ALA A 172 -21.49 0.37 11.25
C ALA A 172 -21.62 -1.16 11.35
N THR A 173 -22.38 -1.74 10.44
CA THR A 173 -22.52 -3.19 10.28
C THR A 173 -22.22 -3.57 8.83
N THR A 174 -21.65 -4.74 8.61
CA THR A 174 -21.52 -5.35 7.29
C THR A 174 -21.62 -6.86 7.42
N THR A 175 -22.37 -7.49 6.51
CA THR A 175 -22.29 -8.94 6.32
C THR A 175 -21.42 -9.28 5.11
N LEU A 176 -20.66 -10.36 5.19
CA LEU A 176 -19.93 -10.93 4.07
C LEU A 176 -20.61 -12.24 3.66
N SER A 177 -20.77 -12.46 2.36
CA SER A 177 -21.12 -13.77 1.82
C SER A 177 -19.99 -14.78 2.03
N THR A 178 -20.29 -16.07 1.93
CA THR A 178 -19.29 -17.14 2.07
C THR A 178 -18.11 -17.01 1.10
N GLY A 179 -18.34 -16.45 -0.10
CA GLY A 179 -17.28 -16.15 -1.07
C GLY A 179 -16.38 -15.00 -0.63
N GLU A 180 -16.95 -13.90 -0.16
CA GLU A 180 -16.21 -12.74 0.35
C GLU A 180 -15.44 -13.07 1.63
N THR A 181 -16.05 -13.83 2.55
CA THR A 181 -15.37 -14.38 3.74
C THR A 181 -14.17 -15.25 3.33
N ARG A 182 -14.29 -16.09 2.30
CA ARG A 182 -13.15 -16.90 1.83
C ARG A 182 -12.04 -16.04 1.23
N VAL A 183 -12.38 -15.07 0.37
CA VAL A 183 -11.39 -14.13 -0.20
C VAL A 183 -10.70 -13.33 0.89
N LEU A 184 -11.45 -12.82 1.88
CA LEU A 184 -10.89 -12.10 3.02
C LEU A 184 -9.92 -13.01 3.81
N LYS A 185 -10.32 -14.25 4.16
CA LYS A 185 -9.46 -15.21 4.85
C LYS A 185 -8.12 -15.45 4.14
N GLU A 186 -8.13 -15.67 2.83
CA GLU A 186 -6.89 -15.86 2.06
C GLU A 186 -6.02 -14.59 2.08
N LEU A 187 -6.63 -13.41 1.90
CA LEU A 187 -5.92 -12.13 1.97
C LEU A 187 -5.32 -11.87 3.35
N LEU A 188 -6.05 -12.11 4.44
CA LEU A 188 -5.56 -11.99 5.82
C LEU A 188 -4.33 -12.89 6.03
N THR A 189 -4.44 -14.17 5.64
CA THR A 189 -3.37 -15.17 5.77
C THR A 189 -2.12 -14.78 4.97
N TYR A 190 -2.30 -14.35 3.71
CA TYR A 190 -1.23 -13.90 2.82
C TYR A 190 -0.53 -12.61 3.30
N CYS A 191 -1.26 -11.74 4.02
CA CYS A 191 -0.70 -10.49 4.54
C CYS A 191 0.22 -10.70 5.74
N LEU A 192 -0.06 -11.66 6.64
CA LEU A 192 0.71 -11.85 7.89
C LEU A 192 2.24 -11.79 7.75
N PRO A 193 2.92 -12.59 6.90
CA PRO A 193 4.38 -12.53 6.73
C PRO A 193 4.87 -11.23 6.10
N ARG A 194 4.01 -10.48 5.39
CA ARG A 194 4.31 -9.17 4.82
C ARG A 194 4.21 -8.06 5.86
N LEU A 195 3.22 -8.11 6.76
CA LEU A 195 3.06 -7.18 7.88
C LEU A 195 4.23 -7.28 8.88
N TYR A 196 4.71 -8.49 9.16
CA TYR A 196 5.92 -8.72 9.98
C TYR A 196 7.24 -8.38 9.27
N GLY A 197 7.21 -8.11 7.95
CA GLY A 197 8.42 -7.80 7.17
C GLY A 197 9.27 -9.03 6.77
N PHE A 198 8.85 -10.26 7.09
CA PHE A 198 9.60 -11.48 6.77
C PHE A 198 9.80 -11.68 5.26
N HIS A 199 8.86 -11.21 4.44
CA HIS A 199 9.01 -11.19 2.98
C HIS A 199 10.33 -10.54 2.52
N SER A 200 10.81 -9.50 3.21
CA SER A 200 12.07 -8.81 2.86
C SER A 200 13.32 -9.67 3.06
N VAL A 201 13.21 -10.78 3.80
CA VAL A 201 14.29 -11.75 4.07
C VAL A 201 14.08 -13.03 3.25
N LEU A 202 12.82 -13.50 3.15
CA LEU A 202 12.47 -14.77 2.48
C LEU A 202 12.32 -14.65 0.96
N GLU A 203 11.96 -13.47 0.46
CA GLU A 203 11.77 -13.14 -0.97
C GLU A 203 12.85 -12.14 -1.45
N GLY A 204 13.82 -11.81 -0.58
CA GLY A 204 14.94 -10.93 -0.87
C GLY A 204 16.07 -11.61 -1.68
N PRO A 205 17.10 -10.86 -2.08
CA PRO A 205 18.29 -11.44 -2.70
C PRO A 205 18.98 -12.42 -1.74
N LEU A 206 19.43 -13.56 -2.28
CA LEU A 206 20.10 -14.58 -1.48
C LEU A 206 21.35 -14.02 -0.79
N ASN A 207 21.41 -14.15 0.53
CA ASN A 207 22.63 -13.92 1.32
C ASN A 207 23.64 -15.04 1.03
N ILE A 208 24.28 -14.98 -0.14
CA ILE A 208 25.49 -15.76 -0.42
C ILE A 208 26.56 -15.26 0.54
N GLY A 209 26.78 -16.00 1.62
CA GLY A 209 27.80 -15.68 2.61
C GLY A 209 29.16 -15.60 1.93
N THR A 210 29.70 -14.39 1.78
CA THR A 210 31.04 -14.19 1.22
C THR A 210 32.09 -14.64 2.22
N SER A 211 32.34 -15.95 2.23
CA SER A 211 33.61 -16.53 2.65
C SER A 211 34.70 -16.11 1.67
N SER A 212 35.02 -14.81 1.69
CA SER A 212 36.18 -14.22 1.02
C SER A 212 37.39 -15.09 1.35
N PRO A 213 38.07 -15.70 0.36
CA PRO A 213 39.22 -16.56 0.63
C PRO A 213 40.34 -15.72 1.26
N GLN A 214 40.43 -15.77 2.59
CA GLN A 214 41.45 -15.05 3.33
C GLN A 214 42.79 -15.72 3.02
N SER A 215 43.54 -15.12 2.09
CA SER A 215 44.70 -15.73 1.47
C SER A 215 45.80 -15.98 2.51
N ASN A 216 45.98 -17.24 2.89
CA ASN A 216 46.97 -17.68 3.87
C ASN A 216 48.37 -17.14 3.56
N GLN A 217 49.02 -16.52 4.55
CA GLN A 217 50.47 -16.57 4.65
C GLN A 217 50.97 -16.30 6.09
N SER A 218 51.88 -17.16 6.54
CA SER A 218 52.76 -17.03 7.73
C SER A 218 52.10 -16.89 9.12
N GLY A 219 52.30 -17.88 10.00
CA GLY A 219 51.83 -17.81 11.39
C GLY A 219 51.92 -19.11 12.21
N ASN A 220 53.07 -19.79 12.22
CA ASN A 220 53.24 -21.07 12.93
C ASN A 220 53.51 -20.89 14.44
N GLN A 221 52.61 -21.37 15.33
CA GLN A 221 52.98 -21.75 16.70
C GLN A 221 51.94 -22.63 17.43
N ASN A 222 52.43 -23.53 18.30
CA ASN A 222 51.63 -24.42 19.16
C ASN A 222 51.10 -23.72 20.42
N ARG A 223 49.88 -24.07 20.88
CA ARG A 223 49.61 -24.62 22.24
C ARG A 223 48.14 -25.04 22.46
N PRO A 224 47.83 -25.86 23.49
CA PRO A 224 46.55 -26.57 23.59
C PRO A 224 45.49 -25.92 24.49
N ARG A 225 44.22 -26.24 24.17
CA ARG A 225 43.04 -26.45 25.04
C ARG A 225 43.07 -25.81 26.45
N SER A 226 42.26 -24.77 26.64
CA SER A 226 41.62 -24.46 27.92
C SER A 226 40.10 -24.49 27.77
N SER A 227 39.41 -24.88 28.83
CA SER A 227 37.95 -24.79 28.94
C SER A 227 37.57 -23.53 29.71
N GLN A 228 36.59 -22.78 29.21
CA GLN A 228 35.91 -21.78 30.04
C GLN A 228 34.41 -21.78 29.76
N THR A 229 33.63 -21.66 30.82
CA THR A 229 32.17 -21.82 30.83
C THR A 229 31.44 -20.50 30.64
N SER A 230 30.18 -20.60 30.24
CA SER A 230 29.11 -19.63 30.54
C SER A 230 29.32 -18.17 30.09
N GLN A 231 28.96 -17.90 28.83
CA GLN A 231 27.98 -16.84 28.54
C GLN A 231 26.90 -17.38 27.60
N ALA A 232 25.75 -17.76 28.16
CA ALA A 232 24.51 -17.90 27.38
C ALA A 232 23.91 -16.49 27.26
N GLY A 233 24.38 -15.71 26.29
CA GLY A 233 24.29 -14.25 26.37
C GLY A 233 24.22 -13.47 25.06
N GLU A 234 24.12 -14.10 23.89
CA GLU A 234 23.85 -13.37 22.63
C GLU A 234 23.02 -14.23 21.66
N TRP A 235 21.78 -13.80 21.38
CA TRP A 235 20.96 -14.29 20.27
C TRP A 235 21.10 -13.27 19.12
N PRO A 236 21.77 -13.60 18.00
CA PRO A 236 22.25 -12.58 17.06
C PRO A 236 21.28 -12.30 15.89
N PHE A 237 20.12 -11.68 16.19
CA PHE A 237 19.17 -11.16 15.19
C PHE A 237 18.46 -9.87 15.67
#